data_AF-A0A962D7N1-F1
#
_entry.id   AF-A0A962D7N1-F1
#
_cell.length_a   1.000
_cell.length_b   1.000
_cell.length_c   1.000
_cell.angle_alpha   90.00
_cell.angle_beta   90.00
_cell.angle_gamma   90.00
#
_symmetry.space_group_name_H-M   'P 1'
#
loop_
_entity.id
_entity.type
_entity.pdbx_description
1 polymer ?
#
loop_
_entity_poly.entity_id
_entity_poly.type
_entity_poly.pdbx_seq_one_letter_code
_entity_poly.pdbx_strand_id
1 'polypeptide(L)'
;MSMLSLARADLRGFRAYSSARLEAGNQGVLLNANEWPWAPFDGGEGLNRYPAPQPPELLAALSGLYGWPSDGILAGRGSDEAIDLLARGFCAAGEDAVLICPPTFGMYRICAQLQGARVIEVPLLADQGFALDSEAVLAAVVQQRPKLVFLCSPNNPT
;
A
#
# COMPACT_ATOMS: atom_id res chain seq x y z
N MET A 1 29.88 12.81 15.37
CA MET A 1 28.41 12.81 15.20
C MET A 1 28.09 11.96 13.97
N SER A 2 27.24 10.94 14.04
CA SER A 2 26.96 10.06 12.89
C SER A 2 25.75 10.58 12.10
N MET A 3 25.68 10.34 10.79
CA MET A 3 24.49 10.69 10.00
C MET A 3 23.22 10.05 10.56
N LEU A 4 23.32 8.85 11.15
CA LEU A 4 22.20 8.17 11.81
C LEU A 4 21.64 8.93 13.02
N SER A 5 22.46 9.72 13.72
CA SER A 5 21.98 10.56 14.82
C SER A 5 21.10 11.73 14.38
N LEU A 6 21.12 12.08 13.09
CA LEU A 6 20.26 13.10 12.49
C LEU A 6 18.90 12.53 12.03
N ALA A 7 18.81 11.21 11.87
CA ALA A 7 17.55 10.56 11.51
C ALA A 7 16.53 10.68 12.64
N ARG A 8 15.24 10.77 12.25
CA ARG A 8 14.09 10.70 13.16
C ARG A 8 14.23 9.50 14.10
N ALA A 9 13.92 9.69 15.38
CA ALA A 9 14.15 8.68 16.41
C ALA A 9 13.40 7.37 16.12
N ASP A 10 12.16 7.47 15.64
CA ASP A 10 11.30 6.34 15.28
C ASP A 10 11.84 5.54 14.08
N LEU A 11 12.68 6.14 13.23
CA LEU A 11 13.26 5.47 12.06
C LEU A 11 14.56 4.71 12.35
N ARG A 12 15.22 4.95 13.47
CA ARG A 12 16.53 4.34 13.78
C ARG A 12 16.46 2.83 13.98
N GLY A 13 15.32 2.32 14.44
CA GLY A 13 15.03 0.89 14.60
C GLY A 13 13.96 0.36 13.63
N PHE A 14 13.58 1.17 12.63
CA PHE A 14 12.53 0.83 11.69
C PHE A 14 12.94 -0.34 10.82
N ARG A 15 12.06 -1.33 10.69
CA ARG A 15 12.25 -2.47 9.78
C ARG A 15 11.58 -2.15 8.46
N ALA A 16 12.39 -2.00 7.42
CA ALA A 16 11.90 -1.79 6.06
C ALA A 16 11.08 -3.00 5.59
N TYR A 17 10.21 -2.76 4.61
CA TYR A 17 9.47 -3.81 3.94
C TYR A 17 10.44 -4.85 3.34
N SER A 18 10.16 -6.13 3.60
CA SER A 18 10.88 -7.25 2.99
C SER A 18 10.14 -7.67 1.74
N SER A 19 10.69 -7.30 0.57
CA SER A 19 10.12 -7.71 -0.71
C SER A 19 10.61 -9.10 -1.10
N ALA A 20 9.86 -9.79 -1.96
CA ALA A 20 10.20 -11.11 -2.45
C ALA A 20 11.61 -11.20 -3.06
N ARG A 21 12.10 -10.11 -3.67
CA ARG A 21 13.46 -10.04 -4.24
C ARG A 21 14.56 -9.84 -3.21
N LEU A 22 14.26 -9.19 -2.09
CA LEU A 22 15.18 -9.09 -0.97
C LEU A 22 15.34 -10.46 -0.29
N GLU A 23 14.29 -11.28 -0.28
CA GLU A 23 14.29 -12.61 0.35
C GLU A 23 14.90 -13.70 -0.54
N ALA A 24 14.59 -13.72 -1.83
CA ALA A 24 14.93 -14.84 -2.73
C ALA A 24 15.90 -14.49 -3.88
N GLY A 25 16.27 -13.20 -4.06
CA GLY A 25 17.11 -12.77 -5.18
C GLY A 25 16.40 -12.78 -6.55
N ASN A 26 17.17 -12.58 -7.62
CA ASN A 26 16.67 -12.40 -9.01
C ASN A 26 17.06 -13.55 -9.97
N GLN A 27 17.38 -14.74 -9.46
CA GLN A 27 17.81 -15.87 -10.29
C GLN A 27 16.84 -17.04 -10.21
N GLY A 28 16.71 -17.80 -11.30
CA GLY A 28 15.88 -19.00 -11.36
C GLY A 28 14.43 -18.75 -11.76
N VAL A 29 13.55 -19.64 -11.31
CA VAL A 29 12.10 -19.58 -11.58
C VAL A 29 11.45 -18.67 -10.53
N LEU A 30 10.94 -17.52 -10.96
CA LEU A 30 10.40 -16.48 -10.08
C LEU A 30 8.87 -16.61 -9.97
N LEU A 31 8.40 -17.19 -8.86
CA LEU A 31 6.97 -17.40 -8.54
C LEU A 31 6.63 -16.87 -7.14
N ASN A 32 7.18 -15.72 -6.76
CA ASN A 32 7.16 -15.22 -5.38
C ASN A 32 6.62 -13.78 -5.22
N ALA A 33 6.26 -13.10 -6.31
CA ALA A 33 5.89 -11.68 -6.27
C ALA A 33 4.59 -11.34 -7.03
N ASN A 34 3.79 -12.36 -7.40
CA ASN A 34 2.54 -12.20 -8.16
C ASN A 34 2.70 -11.46 -9.51
N GLU A 35 3.88 -11.51 -10.11
CA GLU A 35 4.16 -10.89 -11.40
C GLU A 35 3.58 -11.74 -12.53
N TRP A 36 3.12 -11.06 -13.59
CA TRP A 36 2.80 -11.73 -14.85
C TRP A 36 4.09 -12.32 -15.45
N PRO A 37 4.11 -13.59 -15.89
CA PRO A 37 5.35 -14.25 -16.30
C PRO A 37 5.88 -13.80 -17.68
N TRP A 38 5.11 -12.99 -18.41
CA TRP A 38 5.49 -12.52 -19.75
C TRP A 38 5.74 -11.01 -19.76
N ALA A 39 6.66 -10.55 -20.62
CA ALA A 39 6.89 -9.12 -20.82
C ALA A 39 5.64 -8.47 -21.45
N PRO A 40 5.06 -7.41 -20.84
CA PRO A 40 3.79 -6.87 -21.30
C PRO A 40 3.91 -5.89 -22.48
N PHE A 41 5.10 -5.31 -22.75
CA PHE A 41 5.30 -4.36 -23.85
C PHE A 41 6.78 -4.24 -24.26
N ASP A 42 7.00 -3.82 -25.52
CA ASP A 42 8.31 -3.51 -26.09
C ASP A 42 8.48 -1.99 -26.27
N GLY A 43 9.43 -1.39 -25.54
CA GLY A 43 9.91 -0.02 -25.75
C GLY A 43 8.86 1.11 -25.71
N GLY A 44 9.31 2.35 -25.92
CA GLY A 44 8.43 3.52 -26.00
C GLY A 44 9.12 4.69 -26.70
N GLU A 45 8.36 5.44 -27.50
CA GLU A 45 8.83 6.66 -28.16
C GLU A 45 8.66 7.90 -27.25
N GLY A 46 9.29 9.02 -27.60
CA GLY A 46 9.06 10.31 -26.91
C GLY A 46 9.65 10.46 -25.50
N LEU A 47 10.54 9.55 -25.08
CA LEU A 47 11.13 9.52 -23.74
C LEU A 47 12.06 10.70 -23.40
N ASN A 48 12.28 11.63 -24.33
CA ASN A 48 13.11 12.83 -24.15
C ASN A 48 12.33 14.04 -23.59
N ARG A 49 11.04 13.90 -23.30
CA ARG A 49 10.19 14.95 -22.72
C ARG A 49 9.57 14.49 -21.41
N TYR A 50 9.32 15.44 -20.51
CA TYR A 50 8.52 15.15 -19.31
C TYR A 50 7.10 14.77 -19.71
N PRO A 51 6.51 13.73 -19.07
CA PRO A 51 5.12 13.37 -19.30
C PRO A 51 4.18 14.39 -18.65
N ALA A 52 2.90 14.32 -19.00
CA ALA A 52 1.86 15.03 -18.24
C ALA A 52 1.81 14.48 -16.80
N PRO A 53 1.58 15.33 -15.77
CA PRO A 53 1.50 14.88 -14.37
C PRO A 53 0.39 13.85 -14.11
N GLN A 54 -0.70 13.96 -14.86
CA GLN A 54 -1.81 13.00 -14.92
C GLN A 54 -2.12 12.76 -16.41
N PRO A 55 -1.71 11.63 -17.00
CA PRO A 55 -1.82 11.44 -18.45
C PRO A 55 -3.30 11.30 -18.89
N PRO A 56 -3.85 12.25 -19.69
CA PRO A 56 -5.28 12.30 -19.97
C PRO A 56 -5.77 11.08 -20.75
N GLU A 57 -4.95 10.55 -21.67
CA GLU A 57 -5.28 9.34 -22.45
C GLU A 57 -5.37 8.10 -21.55
N LEU A 58 -4.47 7.96 -20.57
CA LEU A 58 -4.53 6.88 -19.59
C LEU A 58 -5.79 7.01 -18.72
N LEU A 59 -6.08 8.22 -18.22
CA LEU A 59 -7.27 8.44 -17.39
C LEU A 59 -8.57 8.16 -18.16
N ALA A 60 -8.64 8.55 -19.44
CA ALA A 60 -9.79 8.23 -20.29
C ALA A 60 -9.93 6.73 -20.53
N ALA A 61 -8.83 6.01 -20.77
CA ALA A 61 -8.84 4.56 -20.94
C ALA A 61 -9.30 3.83 -19.65
N LEU A 62 -8.78 4.23 -18.49
CA LEU A 62 -9.20 3.67 -17.19
C LEU A 62 -10.66 4.00 -16.89
N SER A 63 -11.11 5.22 -17.20
CA SER A 63 -12.51 5.64 -17.07
C SER A 63 -13.45 4.74 -17.87
N GLY A 64 -13.11 4.46 -19.13
CA GLY A 64 -13.87 3.54 -19.98
C GLY A 64 -13.84 2.09 -19.48
N LEU A 65 -12.70 1.61 -18.98
CA LEU A 65 -12.56 0.25 -18.46
C LEU A 65 -13.37 0.01 -17.18
N TYR A 66 -13.33 0.96 -16.24
CA TYR A 66 -13.94 0.81 -14.91
C TYR A 66 -15.32 1.44 -14.78
N GLY A 67 -15.78 2.20 -15.79
CA GLY A 67 -17.06 2.89 -15.74
C GLY A 67 -17.12 4.02 -14.71
N TRP A 68 -15.98 4.65 -14.41
CA TRP A 68 -15.85 5.72 -13.41
C TRP A 68 -15.43 7.05 -14.05
N PRO A 69 -15.94 8.21 -13.60
CA PRO A 69 -15.50 9.51 -14.10
C PRO A 69 -13.99 9.73 -13.98
N SER A 70 -13.36 10.32 -15.00
CA SER A 70 -11.91 10.52 -15.05
C SER A 70 -11.37 11.49 -13.99
N ASP A 71 -12.18 12.43 -13.51
CA ASP A 71 -11.86 13.34 -12.41
C ASP A 71 -11.82 12.65 -11.05
N GLY A 72 -12.36 11.42 -10.96
CA GLY A 72 -12.25 10.54 -9.80
C GLY A 72 -11.12 9.52 -9.89
N ILE A 73 -10.22 9.60 -10.88
CA ILE A 73 -9.10 8.68 -11.07
C ILE A 73 -7.78 9.42 -10.86
N LEU A 74 -6.91 8.83 -10.03
CA LEU A 74 -5.54 9.29 -9.84
C LEU A 74 -4.57 8.24 -10.35
N ALA A 75 -3.74 8.60 -11.33
CA ALA A 75 -2.62 7.76 -11.78
C ALA A 75 -1.40 8.03 -10.90
N GLY A 76 -0.81 6.96 -10.35
CA GLY A 76 0.39 7.01 -9.52
C GLY A 76 1.33 5.84 -9.80
N ARG A 77 2.42 5.77 -9.05
CA ARG A 77 3.44 4.72 -9.12
C ARG A 77 3.00 3.46 -8.36
N GLY A 78 1.96 2.82 -8.87
CA GLY A 78 1.38 1.60 -8.30
C GLY A 78 0.58 1.85 -7.01
N SER A 79 0.02 0.77 -6.47
CA SER A 79 -0.80 0.83 -5.25
C SER A 79 -0.02 1.30 -4.02
N ASP A 80 1.28 1.04 -3.96
CA ASP A 80 2.13 1.49 -2.84
C ASP A 80 2.15 3.01 -2.68
N GLU A 81 2.22 3.76 -3.79
CA GLU A 81 2.13 5.22 -3.72
C GLU A 81 0.72 5.67 -3.30
N ALA A 82 -0.33 5.01 -3.79
CA ALA A 82 -1.70 5.34 -3.36
C ALA A 82 -1.89 5.13 -1.84
N ILE A 83 -1.34 4.04 -1.28
CA ILE A 83 -1.37 3.76 0.16
C ILE A 83 -0.61 4.83 0.94
N ASP A 84 0.58 5.23 0.46
CA ASP A 84 1.40 6.28 1.08
C ASP A 84 0.70 7.64 1.03
N LEU A 85 0.09 8.01 -0.11
CA LEU A 85 -0.66 9.26 -0.27
C LEU A 85 -1.89 9.30 0.65
N LEU A 86 -2.61 8.19 0.80
CA LEU A 86 -3.73 8.10 1.74
C LEU A 86 -3.24 8.32 3.18
N ALA A 87 -2.18 7.61 3.61
CA ALA A 87 -1.63 7.79 4.94
C ALA A 87 -1.18 9.25 5.18
N ARG A 88 -0.46 9.85 4.23
CA ARG A 88 0.02 11.24 4.31
C ARG A 88 -1.09 12.28 4.30
N GLY A 89 -2.10 12.07 3.45
CA GLY A 89 -3.18 13.03 3.24
C GLY A 89 -4.17 13.08 4.39
N PHE A 90 -4.36 11.98 5.11
CA PHE A 90 -5.39 11.87 6.13
C PHE A 90 -4.86 11.77 7.56
N CYS A 91 -3.66 11.23 7.81
CA CYS A 91 -3.15 11.02 9.16
C CYS A 91 -2.15 12.09 9.61
N ALA A 92 -2.43 12.76 10.72
CA ALA A 92 -1.46 13.55 11.46
C ALA A 92 -0.53 12.64 12.28
N ALA A 93 0.79 12.87 12.16
CA ALA A 93 1.82 12.09 12.84
C ALA A 93 1.70 12.21 14.38
N GLY A 94 1.75 11.08 15.09
CA GLY A 94 1.63 11.01 16.54
C GLY A 94 0.20 11.14 17.09
N GLU A 95 -0.79 11.42 16.23
CA GLU A 95 -2.19 11.64 16.62
C GLU A 95 -3.11 10.55 16.06
N ASP A 96 -3.07 10.38 14.74
CA ASP A 96 -4.01 9.52 14.04
C ASP A 96 -3.55 8.06 13.96
N ALA A 97 -4.50 7.19 13.62
CA ALA A 97 -4.27 5.77 13.47
C ALA A 97 -4.86 5.20 12.18
N VAL A 98 -4.31 4.08 11.74
CA VAL A 98 -4.77 3.26 10.62
C VAL A 98 -5.14 1.88 11.15
N LEU A 99 -6.25 1.31 10.70
CA LEU A 99 -6.64 -0.07 11.00
C LEU A 99 -6.32 -1.01 9.82
N ILE A 100 -5.77 -2.17 10.14
CA ILE A 100 -5.50 -3.26 9.19
C ILE A 100 -5.97 -4.60 9.77
N CYS A 101 -6.17 -5.61 8.91
CA CYS A 101 -6.62 -6.94 9.32
C CYS A 101 -5.59 -8.03 8.94
N PRO A 102 -4.58 -8.33 9.79
CA PRO A 102 -3.55 -9.31 9.47
C PRO A 102 -4.06 -10.77 9.52
N PRO A 103 -3.48 -11.71 8.74
CA PRO A 103 -2.43 -11.50 7.76
C PRO A 103 -2.97 -10.79 6.50
N THR A 104 -2.31 -9.70 6.11
CA THR A 104 -2.65 -8.90 4.92
C THR A 104 -1.39 -8.24 4.37
N PHE A 105 -1.53 -7.45 3.31
CA PHE A 105 -0.42 -6.82 2.62
C PHE A 105 0.37 -5.88 3.55
N GLY A 106 1.70 -6.09 3.63
CA GLY A 106 2.55 -5.44 4.63
C GLY A 106 2.72 -3.92 4.47
N MET A 107 2.49 -3.39 3.26
CA MET A 107 2.73 -1.97 2.97
C MET A 107 1.81 -1.03 3.75
N TYR A 108 0.61 -1.46 4.13
CA TYR A 108 -0.29 -0.64 4.96
C TYR A 108 0.37 -0.24 6.29
N ARG A 109 1.03 -1.20 6.96
CA ARG A 109 1.76 -0.96 8.22
C ARG A 109 2.97 -0.06 7.98
N ILE A 110 3.74 -0.35 6.94
CA ILE A 110 4.97 0.38 6.61
C ILE A 110 4.67 1.85 6.35
N CYS A 111 3.70 2.15 5.49
CA CYS A 111 3.30 3.52 5.18
C CYS A 111 2.74 4.25 6.42
N ALA A 112 1.90 3.59 7.23
CA ALA A 112 1.38 4.17 8.48
C ALA A 112 2.52 4.52 9.46
N GLN A 113 3.47 3.60 9.67
CA GLN A 113 4.61 3.84 10.56
C GLN A 113 5.54 4.94 10.05
N LEU A 114 5.82 4.99 8.74
CA LEU A 114 6.63 6.07 8.15
C LEU A 114 5.96 7.44 8.31
N GLN A 115 4.63 7.49 8.18
CA GLN A 115 3.82 8.68 8.46
C GLN A 115 3.78 9.04 9.95
N GLY A 116 4.14 8.12 10.85
CA GLY A 116 4.02 8.30 12.29
C GLY A 116 2.59 8.08 12.81
N ALA A 117 1.74 7.42 12.02
CA ALA A 117 0.41 6.99 12.45
C ALA A 117 0.50 5.66 13.22
N ARG A 118 -0.34 5.52 14.25
CA ARG A 118 -0.46 4.28 15.01
C ARG A 118 -1.16 3.20 14.17
N VAL A 119 -0.78 1.95 14.34
CA VAL A 119 -1.40 0.81 13.64
C VAL A 119 -2.30 0.05 14.62
N ILE A 120 -3.55 -0.11 14.23
CA ILE A 120 -4.56 -0.90 14.94
C ILE A 120 -4.76 -2.19 14.15
N GLU A 121 -4.77 -3.32 14.85
CA GLU A 121 -4.87 -4.63 14.23
C GLU A 121 -6.10 -5.36 14.72
N VAL A 122 -6.91 -5.83 13.78
CA VAL A 122 -8.00 -6.76 14.02
C VAL A 122 -7.74 -7.99 13.14
N PRO A 123 -7.11 -9.05 13.66
CA PRO A 123 -6.70 -10.18 12.85
C PRO A 123 -7.88 -10.86 12.14
N LEU A 124 -7.64 -11.37 10.93
CA LEU A 124 -8.57 -12.25 10.22
C LEU A 124 -8.74 -13.58 10.97
N LEU A 125 -9.90 -14.20 10.79
CA LEU A 125 -10.27 -15.45 11.45
C LEU A 125 -9.60 -16.65 10.75
N ALA A 126 -8.40 -17.00 11.20
CA ALA A 126 -7.57 -18.04 10.58
C ALA A 126 -8.26 -19.43 10.54
N ASP A 127 -9.04 -19.76 11.57
CA ASP A 127 -9.84 -20.99 11.67
C ASP A 127 -11.11 -20.97 10.79
N GLN A 128 -11.45 -19.82 10.21
CA GLN A 128 -12.61 -19.60 9.34
C GLN A 128 -12.19 -19.16 7.94
N GLY A 129 -11.07 -19.70 7.44
CA GLY A 129 -10.58 -19.42 6.08
C GLY A 129 -10.16 -17.97 5.88
N PHE A 130 -9.62 -17.33 6.93
CA PHE A 130 -9.22 -15.93 6.94
C PHE A 130 -10.37 -14.95 6.65
N ALA A 131 -11.59 -15.29 7.10
CA ALA A 131 -12.72 -14.39 7.03
C ALA A 131 -12.49 -13.10 7.85
N LEU A 132 -13.14 -12.02 7.44
CA LEU A 132 -13.14 -10.75 8.16
C LEU A 132 -14.04 -10.84 9.40
N ASP A 133 -13.49 -10.54 10.57
CA ASP A 133 -14.28 -10.30 11.78
C ASP A 133 -14.88 -8.88 11.74
N SER A 134 -16.03 -8.75 11.06
CA SER A 134 -16.66 -7.46 10.83
C SER A 134 -17.14 -6.79 12.12
N GLU A 135 -17.58 -7.56 13.11
CA GLU A 135 -18.00 -7.05 14.41
C GLU A 135 -16.82 -6.46 15.18
N ALA A 136 -15.68 -7.18 15.24
CA ALA A 136 -14.48 -6.68 15.88
C ALA A 136 -13.90 -5.45 15.17
N VAL A 137 -13.94 -5.42 13.82
CA VAL A 137 -13.51 -4.24 13.05
C VAL A 137 -14.38 -3.03 13.39
N LEU A 138 -15.70 -3.17 13.37
CA LEU A 138 -16.63 -2.08 13.70
C LEU A 138 -16.43 -1.60 15.15
N ALA A 139 -16.25 -2.53 16.10
CA ALA A 139 -15.96 -2.19 17.50
C ALA A 139 -14.65 -1.41 17.63
N ALA A 140 -13.58 -1.83 16.95
CA ALA A 140 -12.30 -1.13 16.95
C ALA A 140 -12.41 0.26 16.31
N VAL A 141 -13.19 0.42 15.25
CA VAL A 141 -13.45 1.72 14.61
C VAL A 141 -14.11 2.68 15.60
N VAL A 142 -15.14 2.23 16.32
CA VAL A 142 -15.85 3.06 17.31
C VAL A 142 -14.95 3.43 18.49
N GLN A 143 -14.20 2.46 19.03
CA GLN A 143 -13.39 2.64 20.24
C GLN A 143 -12.13 3.45 19.98
N GLN A 144 -11.43 3.17 18.87
CA GLN A 144 -10.10 3.70 18.62
C GLN A 144 -10.05 4.78 17.54
N ARG A 145 -11.16 5.00 16.82
CA ARG A 145 -11.35 6.06 15.83
C ARG A 145 -10.19 6.17 14.83
N PRO A 146 -9.82 5.08 14.13
CA PRO A 146 -8.83 5.16 13.06
C PRO A 146 -9.30 6.13 11.99
N LYS A 147 -8.37 6.85 11.37
CA LYS A 147 -8.66 7.73 10.24
C LYS A 147 -8.91 6.94 8.95
N LEU A 148 -8.19 5.82 8.80
CA LEU A 148 -8.23 4.97 7.63
C LEU A 148 -8.37 3.51 8.05
N VAL A 149 -9.08 2.74 7.24
CA VAL A 149 -9.18 1.28 7.36
C VAL A 149 -8.76 0.69 6.01
N PHE A 150 -7.74 -0.18 6.01
CA PHE A 150 -7.33 -0.92 4.81
C PHE A 150 -7.85 -2.35 4.88
N LEU A 151 -8.63 -2.73 3.86
CA LEU A 151 -9.14 -4.09 3.64
C LEU A 151 -8.71 -4.55 2.24
N CYS A 152 -7.97 -5.65 2.16
CA CYS A 152 -7.53 -6.23 0.89
C CYS A 152 -8.50 -7.35 0.48
N SER A 153 -9.13 -7.23 -0.69
CA SER A 153 -10.06 -8.23 -1.20
C SER A 153 -9.95 -8.35 -2.74
N PRO A 154 -9.59 -9.52 -3.29
CA PRO A 154 -9.12 -10.71 -2.57
C PRO A 154 -7.83 -10.40 -1.77
N ASN A 155 -7.67 -11.06 -0.62
CA ASN A 155 -6.57 -10.75 0.31
C ASN A 155 -5.24 -11.38 -0.15
N ASN A 156 -4.13 -10.73 0.18
CA ASN A 156 -2.78 -11.24 0.04
C ASN A 156 -2.16 -11.28 1.45
N PRO A 157 -1.69 -12.43 1.98
CA PRO A 157 -1.26 -13.64 1.26
C PRO A 157 -2.16 -14.88 1.40
N THR A 158 -3.35 -14.74 1.98
CA THR A 158 -4.22 -15.86 2.37
C THR A 158 -4.79 -16.66 1.21
#